data_AF-A0A920RW20-F1
#
_entry.id   AF-A0A920RW20-F1
#
_cell.length_a   1.000
_cell.length_b   1.000
_cell.length_c   1.000
_cell.angle_alpha   90.00
_cell.angle_beta   90.00
_cell.angle_gamma   90.00
#
_symmetry.space_group_name_H-M   'P 1'
#
loop_
_entity.id
_entity.type
_entity.pdbx_description
1 polymer ?
#
loop_
_entity_poly.entity_id
_entity_poly.type
_entity_poly.pdbx_seq_one_letter_code
_entity_poly.pdbx_strand_id
1 'polypeptide(L)'
;MQKPVITRANHNSGTDRIAEVAEIENWKADQIIVNLQGDCPLMPPENIDQVSSLLFKNPDAGIATLATKIIDPEEINDPNVVKVDFDANGKAISFRRKIKNSVDQRIPMETYRNLCLPQ
;
A
#
# COMPACT_ATOMS: atom_id res chain seq x y z
N MET A 1 -10.77 -17.71 16.98
CA MET A 1 -9.57 -17.86 16.12
C MET A 1 -10.03 -17.95 14.68
N GLN A 2 -9.59 -17.05 13.81
CA GLN A 2 -9.74 -17.24 12.37
C GLN A 2 -8.86 -18.41 11.93
N LYS A 3 -9.38 -19.24 11.02
CA LYS A 3 -8.67 -20.38 10.47
C LYS A 3 -7.72 -19.90 9.37
N PRO A 4 -6.50 -20.47 9.26
CA PRO A 4 -5.68 -20.21 8.10
C PRO A 4 -6.39 -20.72 6.84
N VAL A 5 -6.38 -19.91 5.78
CA VAL A 5 -6.90 -20.27 4.46
C VAL A 5 -5.72 -20.45 3.53
N ILE A 6 -5.61 -21.63 2.93
CA ILE A 6 -4.59 -21.93 1.92
C ILE A 6 -5.14 -21.47 0.57
N THR A 7 -4.39 -20.60 -0.11
CA THR A 7 -4.69 -20.09 -1.45
C THR A 7 -3.92 -20.88 -2.51
N ARG A 8 -4.32 -20.74 -3.77
CA ARG A 8 -3.63 -21.34 -4.90
C ARG A 8 -2.16 -20.87 -4.98
N ALA A 9 -1.28 -21.80 -5.35
CA ALA A 9 0.16 -21.54 -5.42
C ALA A 9 0.60 -20.70 -6.64
N ASN A 10 -0.28 -20.50 -7.62
CA ASN A 10 0.02 -19.85 -8.89
C ASN A 10 -0.48 -18.40 -9.00
N HIS A 11 -0.82 -17.77 -7.87
CA HIS A 11 -1.13 -16.34 -7.83
C HIS A 11 0.12 -15.50 -8.06
N ASN A 12 -0.02 -14.42 -8.82
CA ASN A 12 1.09 -13.53 -9.15
C ASN A 12 1.33 -12.47 -8.08
N SER A 13 0.28 -12.10 -7.32
CA SER A 13 0.35 -11.05 -6.31
C SER A 13 -0.38 -11.43 -5.01
N GLY A 14 -0.09 -10.68 -3.95
CA GLY A 14 -0.83 -10.75 -2.69
C GLY A 14 -2.31 -10.37 -2.85
N THR A 15 -2.63 -9.47 -3.78
CA THR A 15 -4.00 -9.04 -4.07
C THR A 15 -4.82 -10.18 -4.67
N ASP A 16 -4.24 -10.99 -5.57
CA ASP A 16 -4.93 -12.15 -6.16
C ASP A 16 -5.30 -13.19 -5.08
N ARG A 17 -4.43 -13.38 -4.10
CA ARG A 17 -4.70 -14.25 -2.94
C ARG A 17 -5.86 -13.73 -2.11
N ILE A 18 -5.96 -12.42 -1.89
CA ILE A 18 -7.06 -11.81 -1.14
C ILE A 18 -8.38 -11.97 -1.90
N ALA A 19 -8.38 -11.80 -3.21
CA ALA A 19 -9.56 -12.02 -4.04
C ALA A 19 -10.07 -13.47 -3.90
N GLU A 20 -9.18 -14.46 -3.95
CA GLU A 20 -9.55 -15.86 -3.70
C GLU A 20 -10.11 -16.09 -2.29
N VAL A 21 -9.50 -15.51 -1.25
CA VAL A 21 -10.01 -15.65 0.12
C VAL A 21 -11.40 -15.02 0.25
N ALA A 22 -11.62 -13.86 -0.38
CA ALA A 22 -12.92 -13.19 -0.38
C ALA A 22 -14.01 -14.05 -1.05
N GLU A 23 -13.67 -14.76 -2.13
CA GLU A 23 -14.57 -15.73 -2.79
C GLU A 23 -14.86 -16.93 -1.88
N ILE A 24 -13.84 -17.52 -1.26
CA ILE A 24 -13.97 -18.69 -0.36
C ILE A 24 -14.85 -18.36 0.85
N GLU A 25 -14.63 -17.19 1.46
CA GLU A 25 -15.34 -16.76 2.66
C GLU A 25 -16.66 -16.02 2.35
N ASN A 26 -17.01 -15.86 1.07
CA ASN A 26 -18.21 -15.18 0.58
C ASN A 26 -18.37 -13.78 1.19
N TRP A 27 -17.28 -13.01 1.18
CA TRP A 27 -17.25 -11.63 1.64
C TRP A 27 -18.09 -10.72 0.75
N LYS A 28 -18.74 -9.72 1.36
CA LYS A 28 -19.56 -8.77 0.62
C LYS A 28 -18.68 -7.75 -0.09
N ALA A 29 -19.15 -7.24 -1.22
CA ALA A 29 -18.42 -6.26 -2.02
C ALA A 29 -18.17 -4.92 -1.28
N ASP A 30 -18.93 -4.61 -0.22
CA ASP A 30 -18.80 -3.41 0.61
C ASP A 30 -17.92 -3.61 1.86
N GLN A 31 -17.36 -4.81 2.05
CA GLN A 31 -16.45 -5.05 3.18
C GLN A 31 -15.08 -4.43 2.95
N ILE A 32 -14.61 -3.68 3.96
CA ILE A 32 -13.24 -3.16 3.99
C ILE A 32 -12.29 -4.28 4.40
N ILE A 33 -11.30 -4.54 3.56
CA ILE A 33 -10.25 -5.53 3.80
C ILE A 33 -8.93 -4.78 3.97
N VAL A 34 -8.23 -5.05 5.06
CA VAL A 34 -6.86 -4.53 5.28
C VAL A 34 -5.86 -5.64 4.97
N ASN A 35 -5.03 -5.40 3.95
CA ASN A 35 -3.93 -6.29 3.60
C ASN A 35 -2.68 -5.94 4.42
N LEU A 36 -2.40 -6.72 5.46
CA LEU A 36 -1.15 -6.62 6.22
C LEU A 36 -0.16 -7.69 5.74
N GLN A 37 0.97 -7.25 5.19
CA GLN A 37 2.01 -8.17 4.73
C GLN A 37 2.79 -8.81 5.87
N GLY A 38 3.19 -10.06 5.68
CA GLY A 38 3.94 -10.85 6.66
C GLY A 38 5.40 -10.39 6.86
N ASP A 39 5.93 -9.55 5.97
CA ASP A 39 7.26 -8.94 6.09
C ASP A 39 7.26 -7.66 6.96
N CYS A 40 6.09 -7.25 7.46
CA CYS A 40 5.92 -6.11 8.36
C CYS A 40 5.57 -6.54 9.81
N PRO A 41 6.44 -7.31 10.51
CA PRO A 41 6.12 -7.90 11.82
C PRO A 41 5.98 -6.87 12.94
N LEU A 42 6.56 -5.67 12.78
CA LEU A 42 6.53 -4.58 13.75
C LEU A 42 5.55 -3.48 13.34
N MET A 43 4.55 -3.79 12.51
CA MET A 43 3.52 -2.81 12.12
C MET A 43 2.76 -2.33 13.37
N PRO A 44 2.77 -1.02 13.67
CA PRO A 44 1.95 -0.48 14.75
C PRO A 44 0.46 -0.73 14.45
N PRO A 45 -0.32 -1.26 15.41
CA PRO A 45 -1.76 -1.47 15.24
C PRO A 45 -2.51 -0.20 14.81
N GLU A 46 -2.06 0.97 15.28
CA GLU A 46 -2.64 2.27 14.97
C GLU A 46 -2.61 2.56 13.46
N ASN A 47 -1.63 2.02 12.73
CA ASN A 47 -1.55 2.16 11.28
C ASN A 47 -2.63 1.33 10.57
N ILE A 48 -3.02 0.19 11.13
CA ILE A 48 -4.10 -0.67 10.61
C ILE A 48 -5.44 0.06 10.75
N ASP A 49 -5.66 0.68 11.91
CA ASP A 49 -6.84 1.50 12.17
C ASP A 49 -6.84 2.78 11.32
N GLN A 50 -5.68 3.38 11.10
CA GLN A 50 -5.53 4.56 10.26
C GLN A 50 -5.88 4.27 8.80
N VAL A 51 -5.35 3.18 8.20
CA VAL A 51 -5.60 2.87 6.78
C VAL A 51 -7.05 2.46 6.53
N SER A 52 -7.66 1.70 7.44
CA SER A 52 -9.07 1.34 7.35
C SER A 52 -9.98 2.58 7.48
N SER A 53 -9.68 3.46 8.43
CA SER A 53 -10.37 4.74 8.59
C SER A 53 -10.21 5.66 7.37
N LEU A 54 -9.04 5.64 6.72
CA LEU A 54 -8.78 6.43 5.52
C LEU A 54 -9.68 5.98 4.37
N LEU A 55 -9.82 4.67 4.14
CA LEU A 55 -10.73 4.15 3.11
C LEU A 55 -12.20 4.43 3.45
N PHE A 56 -12.60 4.20 4.71
CA PHE A 56 -13.98 4.43 5.16
C PHE A 56 -14.44 5.88 4.97
N LYS A 57 -13.54 6.85 5.20
CA LYS A 57 -13.85 8.28 5.06
C LYS A 57 -13.81 8.79 3.61
N ASN A 58 -13.30 7.99 2.67
CA ASN A 58 -13.14 8.38 1.26
C ASN A 58 -13.85 7.36 0.35
N PRO A 59 -15.20 7.39 0.28
CA PRO A 59 -15.99 6.39 -0.46
C PRO A 59 -15.72 6.38 -1.97
N ASP A 60 -15.19 7.47 -2.52
CA ASP A 60 -14.78 7.56 -3.93
C ASP A 60 -13.45 6.82 -4.23
N ALA A 61 -12.76 6.32 -3.20
CA ALA A 61 -11.53 5.55 -3.33
C ALA A 61 -11.82 4.05 -3.19
N GLY A 62 -11.28 3.23 -4.11
CA GLY A 62 -11.36 1.77 -4.01
C GLY A 62 -10.26 1.15 -3.14
N ILE A 63 -9.16 1.87 -2.90
CA ILE A 63 -7.99 1.42 -2.15
C ILE A 63 -7.41 2.61 -1.38
N ALA A 64 -6.96 2.36 -0.15
CA ALA A 64 -6.17 3.29 0.64
C ALA A 64 -4.85 2.62 1.06
N THR A 65 -3.80 3.41 1.22
CA THR A 65 -2.49 2.95 1.71
C THR A 65 -1.85 4.05 2.55
N LEU A 66 -0.79 3.71 3.28
CA LEU A 66 -0.03 4.66 4.07
C LEU A 66 1.35 4.86 3.44
N ALA A 67 1.88 6.07 3.56
CA ALA A 67 3.24 6.38 3.17
C ALA A 67 3.91 7.21 4.26
N THR A 68 5.24 7.10 4.36
CA THR A 68 6.05 7.90 5.27
C THR A 68 7.07 8.71 4.49
N LYS A 69 7.40 9.90 4.98
CA LYS A 69 8.38 10.76 4.33
C LYS A 69 9.75 10.05 4.32
N ILE A 70 10.41 10.05 3.17
CA ILE A 70 11.79 9.58 3.09
C ILE A 70 12.68 10.64 3.75
N ILE A 71 13.39 10.23 4.80
CA ILE A 71 14.33 11.07 5.54
C ILE A 71 15.77 10.71 5.16
N ASP A 72 16.02 9.42 4.91
CA ASP A 72 17.32 8.91 4.49
C ASP A 72 17.50 9.06 2.96
N PRO A 73 18.49 9.83 2.49
CA PRO A 73 18.79 9.97 1.07
C PRO A 73 19.14 8.65 0.37
N GLU A 74 19.62 7.62 1.07
CA GLU A 74 19.94 6.32 0.45
C GLU A 74 18.67 5.61 -0.04
N GLU A 75 17.56 5.75 0.67
CA GLU A 75 16.27 5.16 0.29
C GLU A 75 15.71 5.70 -1.02
N ILE A 76 16.09 6.93 -1.40
CA ILE A 76 15.66 7.58 -2.65
C ILE A 76 16.09 6.74 -3.85
N ASN A 77 17.30 6.17 -3.80
CA ASN A 77 17.88 5.39 -4.90
C ASN A 77 17.68 3.88 -4.74
N ASP A 78 17.23 3.40 -3.58
CA ASP A 78 16.99 1.96 -3.35
C ASP A 78 15.81 1.43 -4.19
N PRO A 79 16.02 0.51 -5.15
CA PRO A 79 14.94 -0.05 -5.96
C PRO A 79 13.93 -0.91 -5.17
N ASN A 80 14.29 -1.33 -3.95
CA ASN A 80 13.39 -2.07 -3.06
C ASN A 80 12.37 -1.14 -2.39
N VAL A 81 12.73 0.12 -2.18
CA VAL A 81 11.84 1.16 -1.65
C VAL A 81 10.96 1.68 -2.78
N VAL A 82 9.65 1.54 -2.63
CA VAL A 82 8.70 2.15 -3.56
C VAL A 82 8.32 3.54 -3.08
N LYS A 83 8.48 4.48 -4.01
CA LYS A 83 8.19 5.89 -3.84
C LYS A 83 6.78 6.16 -4.34
N VAL A 84 6.08 7.04 -3.66
CA VAL A 84 4.75 7.51 -4.05
C VAL A 84 4.75 9.04 -4.13
N ASP A 85 4.16 9.54 -5.20
CA ASP A 85 3.86 10.96 -5.38
C ASP A 85 2.37 11.19 -5.11
N PHE A 86 2.04 12.28 -4.42
CA PHE A 86 0.67 12.66 -4.07
C PHE A 86 0.24 13.96 -4.78
N ASP A 87 -1.06 14.11 -5.00
CA ASP A 87 -1.65 15.40 -5.33
C ASP A 87 -1.83 16.27 -4.07
N ALA A 88 -2.30 17.51 -4.26
CA ALA A 88 -2.54 18.45 -3.17
C ALA A 88 -3.61 17.98 -2.16
N ASN A 89 -4.43 16.98 -2.50
CA ASN A 89 -5.46 16.40 -1.65
C ASN A 89 -4.98 15.10 -0.96
N GLY A 90 -3.72 14.70 -1.15
CA GLY A 90 -3.17 13.47 -0.60
C GLY A 90 -3.56 12.21 -1.36
N LYS A 91 -4.09 12.32 -2.59
CA LYS A 91 -4.36 11.15 -3.44
C LYS A 91 -3.08 10.74 -4.15
N ALA A 92 -2.76 9.44 -4.10
CA ALA A 92 -1.60 8.91 -4.80
C ALA A 92 -1.76 9.08 -6.32
N ILE A 93 -0.80 9.75 -6.96
CA ILE A 93 -0.74 9.94 -8.42
C ILE A 93 0.02 8.80 -9.07
N SER A 94 1.16 8.39 -8.48
CA SER A 94 2.01 7.36 -9.06
C SER A 94 2.86 6.65 -8.02
N PHE A 95 3.19 5.39 -8.31
CA PHE A 95 4.14 4.56 -7.55
C PHE A 95 5.33 4.21 -8.44
N ARG A 96 6.55 4.29 -7.90
CA ARG A 96 7.79 4.02 -8.66
C ARG A 96 8.92 3.46 -7.80
N ARG A 97 9.70 2.55 -8.36
CA ARG A 97 10.93 2.01 -7.72
C ARG A 97 12.19 2.80 -8.07
N LYS A 98 12.25 3.33 -9.30
CA LYS A 98 13.38 4.10 -9.81
C LYS A 98 12.95 5.55 -10.03
N ILE A 99 13.75 6.47 -9.52
CA ILE A 99 13.65 7.88 -9.88
C ILE A 99 14.51 8.05 -11.12
N LYS A 100 13.92 8.53 -12.22
CA LYS A 100 14.73 8.96 -13.37
C LYS A 100 15.41 10.25 -12.93
N ASN A 101 16.74 10.30 -13.00
CA ASN A 101 17.51 11.53 -12.90
C ASN A 101 17.13 12.44 -14.07
N SER A 102 16.02 13.16 -13.96
CA SER A 102 15.56 14.09 -14.98
C SER A 102 14.97 15.32 -14.30
N VAL A 103 15.85 16.27 -13.98
CA VAL A 103 15.77 17.74 -14.16
C VAL A 103 14.41 18.45 -14.03
N ASP A 104 13.42 17.95 -13.29
CA ASP A 104 12.25 18.77 -12.96
C ASP A 104 12.33 19.25 -11.51
N GLN A 105 13.13 20.31 -11.34
CA GLN A 105 13.30 21.06 -10.09
C GLN A 105 12.01 21.79 -9.64
N ARG A 106 10.86 21.57 -10.31
CA ARG A 106 9.60 22.30 -10.05
C ARG A 106 8.60 21.55 -9.18
N ILE A 107 8.81 20.27 -8.91
CA ILE A 107 8.01 19.57 -7.89
C ILE A 107 8.80 19.66 -6.58
N PRO A 108 8.26 20.24 -5.50
CA PRO A 108 8.84 20.09 -4.18
C PRO A 108 8.77 18.61 -3.84
N MET A 109 9.88 17.88 -4.09
CA MET A 109 9.88 16.44 -4.15
C MET A 109 9.98 15.85 -2.74
N GLU A 110 8.98 16.13 -1.90
CA GLU A 110 8.75 15.33 -0.70
C GLU A 110 8.41 13.93 -1.18
N THR A 111 9.43 13.08 -1.21
CA THR A 111 9.29 11.71 -1.68
C THR A 111 8.87 10.88 -0.49
N TYR A 112 7.77 10.16 -0.63
CA TYR A 112 7.29 9.28 0.41
C TYR A 112 7.55 7.83 0.03
N ARG A 113 7.96 7.03 1.02
CA ARG A 113 8.03 5.58 0.93
C ARG A 113 6.65 5.01 1.26
N ASN A 114 6.12 4.16 0.40
CA ASN A 114 4.90 3.42 0.72
C ASN A 114 5.16 2.41 1.86
N LEU A 115 4.24 2.31 2.83
CA LEU A 115 4.30 1.28 3.86
C LEU A 115 3.68 -0.02 3.32
N CYS A 116 4.48 -1.10 3.30
CA CYS A 116 4.06 -2.49 3.04
C CYS A 116 3.16 -2.64 1.80
N LEU A 117 3.76 -2.60 0.61
CA LEU A 117 3.01 -2.77 -0.64
C LEU A 117 2.60 -4.22 -0.86
N PRO A 118 1.42 -4.49 -1.46
CA PRO A 118 1.21 -5.79 -2.10
C PRO A 118 2.33 -6.05 -3.11
N GLN A 119 3.09 -7.13 -2.90
CA GLN A 119 3.94 -7.73 -3.93
C GLN A 119 3.02 -8.36 -4.99
#